data_AF-A0A2E0X5P8-F1
#
_entry.id   AF-A0A2E0X5P8-F1
#
_cell.length_a   1.000
_cell.length_b   1.000
_cell.length_c   1.000
_cell.angle_alpha   90.00
_cell.angle_beta   90.00
_cell.angle_gamma   90.00
#
_symmetry.space_group_name_H-M   'P 1'
#
loop_
_entity.id
_entity.type
_entity.pdbx_description
1 polymer ?
#
loop_
_entity_poly.entity_id
_entity_poly.type
_entity_poly.pdbx_seq_one_letter_code
_entity_poly.pdbx_strand_id
1 'polypeptide(L)'
;MNLSKAAKVTRVANGAAAGQTAVTSSSVDTTGSAAVEFLVLMGAITTGAATSVKLQGSSDDSNWSDLEGTGQTIADDDDNKVFILDLANSRYRYVRCVVSRATQDSVVDGIVARQYAADKEPVTHDSSTVGGSEFHHAPAAGTA
;
A
#
# COMPACT_ATOMS: atom_id res chain seq x y z
N MET A 1 9.19 -16.67 10.93
CA MET A 1 9.57 -15.58 10.00
C MET A 1 9.24 -14.26 10.69
N ASN A 2 10.18 -13.32 10.74
CA ASN A 2 9.94 -12.01 11.36
C ASN A 2 9.64 -11.01 10.25
N LEU A 3 8.42 -10.50 10.20
CA LEU A 3 7.95 -9.71 9.06
C LEU A 3 8.71 -8.40 8.88
N SER A 4 9.13 -7.74 9.97
CA SER A 4 9.99 -6.54 9.92
C SER A 4 11.39 -6.81 9.35
N LYS A 5 11.83 -8.07 9.25
CA LYS A 5 13.09 -8.45 8.62
C LYS A 5 12.92 -9.03 7.22
N ALA A 6 11.72 -9.48 6.90
CA ALA A 6 11.43 -10.25 5.68
C ALA A 6 10.57 -9.47 4.66
N ALA A 7 10.00 -8.34 5.06
CA ALA A 7 9.26 -7.44 4.17
C ALA A 7 9.84 -6.02 4.21
N LYS A 8 10.15 -5.46 3.04
CA LYS A 8 10.57 -4.07 2.88
C LYS A 8 9.30 -3.22 2.94
N VAL A 9 9.21 -2.38 3.95
CA VAL A 9 8.10 -1.43 4.12
C VAL A 9 8.47 -0.11 3.44
N THR A 10 7.50 0.49 2.76
CA THR A 10 7.60 1.82 2.15
C THR A 10 6.26 2.53 2.27
N ARG A 11 6.24 3.78 2.75
CA ARG A 11 5.02 4.59 2.67
C ARG A 11 4.92 5.18 1.28
N VAL A 12 3.92 4.78 0.50
CA VAL A 12 3.80 5.15 -0.91
C VAL A 12 2.77 6.26 -1.17
N ALA A 13 1.95 6.60 -0.17
CA ALA A 13 1.16 7.83 -0.19
C ALA A 13 1.00 8.42 1.22
N ASN A 14 1.08 9.75 1.29
CA ASN A 14 0.66 10.50 2.47
C ASN A 14 -0.86 10.50 2.60
N GLY A 15 -1.36 10.96 3.74
CA GLY A 15 -2.79 11.17 3.93
C GLY A 15 -3.33 12.22 2.94
N ALA A 16 -4.48 11.95 2.37
CA ALA A 16 -5.26 12.86 1.54
C ALA A 16 -6.58 13.18 2.25
N ALA A 17 -6.81 14.47 2.49
CA ALA A 17 -8.06 14.95 3.07
C ALA A 17 -9.29 14.59 2.22
N ALA A 18 -10.47 14.81 2.80
CA ALA A 18 -11.75 14.57 2.16
C ALA A 18 -11.80 15.25 0.78
N GLY A 19 -12.14 14.48 -0.24
CA GLY A 19 -12.30 14.98 -1.59
C GLY A 19 -12.58 13.87 -2.60
N GLN A 20 -12.72 14.26 -3.86
CA GLN A 20 -13.13 13.39 -4.96
C GLN A 20 -12.01 13.15 -5.99
N THR A 21 -10.86 13.80 -5.88
CA THR A 21 -9.74 13.56 -6.82
C THR A 21 -9.11 12.20 -6.53
N ALA A 22 -8.84 11.36 -7.53
CA ALA A 22 -8.15 10.09 -7.29
C ALA A 22 -6.80 10.28 -6.57
N VAL A 23 -6.47 9.38 -5.64
CA VAL A 23 -5.16 9.32 -4.97
C VAL A 23 -4.34 8.24 -5.63
N THR A 24 -3.21 8.61 -6.22
CA THR A 24 -2.27 7.69 -6.86
C THR A 24 -1.02 7.62 -6.01
N SER A 25 -0.61 6.41 -5.59
CA SER A 25 0.61 6.23 -4.82
C SER A 25 1.87 6.42 -5.69
N SER A 26 3.01 6.66 -5.05
CA SER A 26 4.29 6.39 -5.67
C SER A 26 4.39 4.91 -6.05
N SER A 27 5.18 4.63 -7.06
CA SER A 27 5.46 3.27 -7.51
C SER A 27 6.48 2.59 -6.61
N VAL A 28 6.47 1.26 -6.65
CA VAL A 28 7.52 0.43 -6.07
C VAL A 28 8.12 -0.45 -7.16
N ASP A 29 9.45 -0.60 -7.13
CA ASP A 29 10.20 -1.48 -8.03
C ASP A 29 10.22 -2.89 -7.43
N THR A 30 9.53 -3.81 -8.11
CA THR A 30 9.40 -5.22 -7.70
C THR A 30 10.65 -6.05 -8.05
N THR A 31 11.69 -5.44 -8.65
CA THR A 31 12.95 -6.15 -8.89
C THR A 31 13.58 -6.62 -7.58
N GLY A 32 13.86 -7.92 -7.48
CA GLY A 32 14.45 -8.53 -6.27
C GLY A 32 13.44 -8.85 -5.15
N SER A 33 12.13 -8.75 -5.41
CA SER A 33 11.07 -9.24 -4.52
C SER A 33 10.00 -9.95 -5.32
N ALA A 34 9.63 -11.17 -4.93
CA ALA A 34 8.66 -11.96 -5.68
C ALA A 34 7.21 -11.47 -5.50
N ALA A 35 6.92 -10.69 -4.46
CA ALA A 35 5.57 -10.20 -4.18
C ALA A 35 5.54 -8.82 -3.52
N VAL A 36 4.42 -8.13 -3.68
CA VAL A 36 4.14 -6.84 -3.05
C VAL A 36 2.69 -6.78 -2.57
N GLU A 37 2.51 -6.32 -1.34
CA GLU A 37 1.20 -6.05 -0.76
C GLU A 37 1.04 -4.54 -0.52
N PHE A 38 -0.10 -3.99 -0.89
CA PHE A 38 -0.50 -2.62 -0.59
C PHE A 38 -1.59 -2.61 0.48
N LEU A 39 -1.37 -1.87 1.55
CA LEU A 39 -2.37 -1.55 2.56
C LEU A 39 -2.86 -0.13 2.30
N VAL A 40 -4.15 -0.01 1.98
CA VAL A 40 -4.84 1.27 1.80
C VAL A 40 -5.69 1.54 3.03
N LEU A 41 -5.33 2.58 3.78
CA LEU A 41 -6.03 2.98 4.98
C LEU A 41 -7.03 4.08 4.61
N MET A 42 -8.32 3.79 4.80
CA MET A 42 -9.40 4.74 4.55
C MET A 42 -9.78 5.45 5.85
N GLY A 43 -10.11 6.74 5.75
CA GLY A 43 -10.70 7.50 6.84
C GLY A 43 -12.22 7.57 6.70
N ALA A 44 -12.80 8.74 6.99
CA ALA A 44 -14.22 8.99 6.80
C ALA A 44 -14.62 9.00 5.31
N ILE A 45 -15.76 8.41 5.01
CA ILE A 45 -16.37 8.29 3.69
C ILE A 45 -17.77 8.90 3.76
N THR A 46 -18.05 9.83 2.87
CA THR A 46 -19.37 10.48 2.82
C THR A 46 -20.38 9.51 2.22
N THR A 47 -21.55 9.38 2.84
CA THR A 47 -22.67 8.59 2.29
C THR A 47 -22.93 8.95 0.83
N GLY A 48 -23.06 7.93 -0.01
CA GLY A 48 -23.20 8.04 -1.46
C GLY A 48 -21.87 8.14 -2.23
N ALA A 49 -20.71 8.02 -1.57
CA ALA A 49 -19.41 8.00 -2.24
C ALA A 49 -19.20 6.71 -3.05
N ALA A 50 -18.68 6.87 -4.26
CA ALA A 50 -18.28 5.79 -5.15
C ALA A 50 -16.76 5.70 -5.10
N THR A 51 -16.26 4.92 -4.15
CA THR A 51 -14.83 4.74 -3.92
C THR A 51 -14.39 3.34 -4.38
N SER A 52 -13.22 3.24 -5.00
CA SER A 52 -12.65 1.95 -5.37
C SER A 52 -11.14 2.00 -5.36
N VAL A 53 -10.50 0.86 -5.17
CA VAL A 53 -9.04 0.71 -5.20
C VAL A 53 -8.63 -0.31 -6.26
N LYS A 54 -7.50 -0.08 -6.92
CA LYS A 54 -6.91 -0.99 -7.91
C LYS A 54 -5.39 -0.87 -7.95
N LEU A 55 -4.74 -1.88 -8.51
CA LEU A 55 -3.32 -1.83 -8.81
C LEU A 55 -3.08 -1.49 -10.29
N GLN A 56 -2.00 -0.77 -10.54
CA GLN A 56 -1.49 -0.51 -11.88
C GLN A 56 -0.05 -0.98 -12.01
N GLY A 57 0.32 -1.49 -13.18
CA GLY A 57 1.67 -1.92 -13.52
C GLY A 57 2.28 -1.07 -14.63
N SER A 58 3.61 -0.95 -14.61
CA SER A 58 4.40 -0.30 -15.64
C SER A 58 5.76 -0.98 -15.81
N SER A 59 6.28 -1.01 -17.04
CA SER A 59 7.64 -1.46 -17.34
C SER A 59 8.69 -0.35 -17.26
N ASP A 60 8.26 0.91 -17.33
CA ASP A 60 9.13 2.10 -17.48
C ASP A 60 8.81 3.23 -16.49
N ASP A 61 7.94 2.95 -15.50
CA ASP A 61 7.46 3.89 -14.48
C ASP A 61 6.68 5.11 -15.04
N SER A 62 6.31 5.06 -16.32
CA SER A 62 5.70 6.19 -17.04
C SER A 62 4.38 5.80 -17.69
N ASN A 63 4.34 4.66 -18.37
CA ASN A 63 3.16 4.12 -19.03
C ASN A 63 2.49 3.10 -18.12
N TRP A 64 1.31 3.45 -17.59
CA TRP A 64 0.61 2.67 -16.58
C TRP A 64 -0.61 1.96 -17.17
N SER A 65 -0.75 0.68 -16.84
CA SER A 65 -1.93 -0.12 -17.19
C SER A 65 -2.56 -0.70 -15.93
N ASP A 66 -3.89 -0.75 -15.90
CA ASP A 66 -4.62 -1.42 -14.81
C ASP A 66 -4.29 -2.91 -14.81
N LEU A 67 -4.03 -3.47 -13.63
CA LEU A 67 -3.84 -4.90 -13.46
C LEU A 67 -5.20 -5.57 -13.31
N GLU A 68 -5.57 -6.38 -14.31
CA GLU A 68 -6.83 -7.10 -14.33
C GLU A 68 -7.03 -7.94 -13.05
N GLY A 69 -8.24 -7.88 -12.49
CA GLY A 69 -8.60 -8.64 -11.28
C GLY A 69 -8.15 -8.02 -9.95
N THR A 70 -7.46 -6.87 -9.96
CA THR A 70 -6.98 -6.22 -8.71
C THR A 70 -7.96 -5.19 -8.11
N GLY A 71 -9.11 -4.97 -8.73
CA GLY A 71 -10.08 -3.96 -8.30
C GLY A 71 -10.93 -4.39 -7.08
N GLN A 72 -11.09 -3.51 -6.09
CA GLN A 72 -12.04 -3.66 -5.00
C GLN A 72 -12.91 -2.40 -4.89
N THR A 73 -14.22 -2.57 -4.72
CA THR A 73 -15.13 -1.48 -4.36
C THR A 73 -15.04 -1.23 -2.85
N ILE A 74 -15.07 0.05 -2.48
CA ILE A 74 -15.09 0.53 -1.10
C ILE A 74 -16.47 1.13 -0.88
N ALA A 75 -17.27 0.53 -0.01
CA ALA A 75 -18.62 1.01 0.30
C ALA A 75 -18.56 2.33 1.07
N ASP A 76 -19.67 3.07 1.04
CA ASP A 76 -19.79 4.36 1.72
C ASP A 76 -19.98 4.25 3.24
N ASP A 77 -20.07 3.03 3.76
CA ASP A 77 -20.06 2.66 5.18
C ASP A 77 -18.78 1.87 5.58
N ASP A 78 -17.78 1.82 4.71
CA ASP A 78 -16.46 1.23 4.98
C ASP A 78 -15.49 2.21 5.68
N ASP A 79 -16.03 3.11 6.50
CA ASP A 79 -15.25 4.08 7.27
C ASP A 79 -14.17 3.41 8.13
N ASN A 80 -12.98 4.01 8.14
CA ASN A 80 -11.86 3.59 8.99
C ASN A 80 -11.39 2.13 8.77
N LYS A 81 -11.69 1.55 7.60
CA LYS A 81 -11.24 0.19 7.22
C LYS A 81 -9.93 0.20 6.44
N VAL A 82 -9.30 -0.97 6.38
CA VAL A 82 -8.08 -1.20 5.60
C VAL A 82 -8.39 -2.15 4.46
N PHE A 83 -8.04 -1.75 3.25
CA PHE A 83 -8.13 -2.57 2.05
C PHE A 83 -6.74 -3.10 1.70
N ILE A 84 -6.64 -4.40 1.47
CA ILE A 84 -5.37 -5.09 1.20
C ILE A 84 -5.40 -5.61 -0.23
N LEU A 85 -4.39 -5.22 -1.01
CA LEU A 85 -4.17 -5.71 -2.37
C LEU A 85 -2.81 -6.41 -2.41
N ASP A 86 -2.83 -7.73 -2.50
CA ASP A 86 -1.63 -8.56 -2.55
C ASP A 86 -1.37 -9.04 -3.99
N LEU A 87 -0.16 -8.78 -4.48
CA LEU A 87 0.27 -9.12 -5.82
C LEU A 87 1.54 -9.96 -5.76
N ALA A 88 1.40 -11.26 -6.02
CA ALA A 88 2.51 -12.17 -6.21
C ALA A 88 2.91 -12.27 -7.70
N ASN A 89 4.20 -12.43 -7.95
CA ASN A 89 4.79 -12.64 -9.27
C ASN A 89 4.36 -11.58 -10.30
N SER A 90 4.56 -10.30 -9.97
CA SER A 90 4.25 -9.19 -10.89
C SER A 90 4.99 -9.37 -12.22
N ARG A 91 4.25 -9.24 -13.33
CA ARG A 91 4.83 -9.20 -14.69
C ARG A 91 5.45 -7.85 -15.03
N TYR A 92 5.14 -6.83 -14.24
CA TYR A 92 5.63 -5.47 -14.38
C TYR A 92 6.71 -5.19 -13.35
N ARG A 93 7.71 -4.40 -13.76
CA ARG A 93 8.79 -3.95 -12.87
C ARG A 93 8.30 -2.96 -11.82
N TYR A 94 7.38 -2.08 -12.21
CA TYR A 94 6.85 -1.05 -11.33
C TYR A 94 5.37 -1.30 -11.07
N VAL A 95 4.97 -1.23 -9.81
CA VAL A 95 3.57 -1.38 -9.39
C VAL A 95 3.19 -0.20 -8.51
N ARG A 96 1.97 0.31 -8.67
CA ARG A 96 1.41 1.36 -7.80
C ARG A 96 -0.06 1.08 -7.48
N CYS A 97 -0.56 1.72 -6.43
CA CYS A 97 -1.95 1.65 -6.03
C CYS A 97 -2.69 2.95 -6.42
N VAL A 98 -3.92 2.81 -6.90
CA VAL A 98 -4.81 3.94 -7.21
C VAL A 98 -6.09 3.78 -6.42
N VAL A 99 -6.43 4.81 -5.64
CA VAL A 99 -7.74 4.97 -5.00
C VAL A 99 -8.55 5.95 -5.83
N SER A 100 -9.53 5.45 -6.56
CA SER A 100 -10.51 6.27 -7.25
C SER A 100 -11.55 6.74 -6.24
N ARG A 101 -11.77 8.06 -6.21
CA ARG A 101 -12.80 8.72 -5.41
C ARG A 101 -13.77 9.38 -6.39
N ALA A 102 -15.06 9.27 -6.14
CA ALA A 102 -16.09 9.85 -6.99
C ALA A 102 -17.39 9.98 -6.20
N THR A 103 -18.36 10.68 -6.82
CA THR A 103 -19.72 11.02 -6.36
C THR A 103 -19.79 11.84 -5.08
N GLN A 104 -19.06 11.49 -4.03
CA GLN A 104 -18.94 12.23 -2.76
C GLN A 104 -17.52 12.08 -2.18
N ASP A 105 -17.23 12.83 -1.11
CA ASP A 105 -15.89 12.92 -0.56
C ASP A 105 -15.48 11.68 0.25
N SER A 106 -14.22 11.26 0.10
CA SER A 106 -13.59 10.25 0.95
C SER A 106 -12.17 10.64 1.36
N VAL A 107 -11.79 10.24 2.58
CA VAL A 107 -10.46 10.46 3.18
C VAL A 107 -9.59 9.22 2.97
N VAL A 108 -8.31 9.41 2.63
CA VAL A 108 -7.30 8.35 2.59
C VAL A 108 -6.24 8.69 3.63
N ASP A 109 -6.04 7.86 4.66
CA ASP A 109 -5.09 8.15 5.74
C ASP A 109 -3.64 7.85 5.33
N GLY A 110 -3.48 6.98 4.34
CA GLY A 110 -2.22 6.71 3.69
C GLY A 110 -2.23 5.37 2.97
N ILE A 111 -1.17 5.14 2.20
CA ILE A 111 -0.94 3.86 1.52
C ILE A 111 0.46 3.38 1.87
N VAL A 112 0.56 2.13 2.30
CA VAL A 112 1.82 1.46 2.65
C VAL A 112 2.01 0.26 1.74
N ALA A 113 3.19 0.14 1.14
CA ALA A 113 3.60 -1.04 0.40
C ALA A 113 4.54 -1.91 1.23
N ARG A 114 4.38 -3.23 1.13
CA ARG A 114 5.27 -4.23 1.72
C ARG A 114 5.76 -5.16 0.61
N GLN A 115 7.03 -5.06 0.24
CA GLN A 115 7.65 -6.01 -0.70
C GLN A 115 8.23 -7.18 0.09
N TYR A 116 7.84 -8.42 -0.23
CA TYR A 116 8.24 -9.61 0.52
C TYR A 116 8.65 -10.74 -0.42
N ALA A 117 9.14 -11.84 0.15
CA ALA A 117 9.78 -12.93 -0.59
C ALA A 117 10.95 -12.41 -1.45
N ALA A 118 11.85 -11.67 -0.81
CA ALA A 118 13.05 -11.16 -1.45
C ALA A 118 14.09 -12.26 -1.65
N ASP A 119 14.90 -12.13 -2.71
CA ASP A 119 15.99 -13.09 -3.00
C ASP A 119 17.05 -13.13 -1.88
N LYS A 120 17.14 -12.06 -1.09
CA LYS A 120 18.07 -11.91 0.04
C LYS A 120 17.34 -11.27 1.22
N GLU A 121 17.30 -12.00 2.34
CA GLU A 121 16.86 -11.49 3.64
C GLU A 121 18.08 -11.29 4.57
N PRO A 122 18.09 -10.29 5.47
CA PRO A 122 17.00 -9.35 5.76
C PRO A 122 16.91 -8.19 4.75
N VAL A 123 15.71 -7.68 4.56
CA VAL A 123 15.43 -6.55 3.67
C VAL A 123 15.51 -5.21 4.42
N THR A 124 16.13 -4.22 3.79
CA THR A 124 16.22 -2.86 4.34
C THR A 124 14.95 -2.08 4.01
N HIS A 125 14.32 -1.47 5.02
CA HIS A 125 13.18 -0.57 4.84
C HIS A 125 13.56 0.70 4.08
N ASP A 126 12.56 1.37 3.49
CA ASP A 126 12.80 2.68 2.87
C ASP A 126 13.10 3.75 3.95
N SER A 127 14.35 4.23 3.98
CA SER A 127 14.82 5.16 5.03
C SER A 127 14.21 6.56 4.91
N SER A 128 13.59 6.90 3.79
CA SER A 128 12.97 8.22 3.60
C SER A 128 11.55 8.29 4.18
N THR A 129 10.88 7.15 4.28
CA THR A 129 9.49 7.05 4.71
C THR A 129 9.28 6.25 5.98
N VAL A 130 10.26 5.43 6.37
CA VAL A 130 10.24 4.64 7.61
C VAL A 130 11.21 5.24 8.61
N GLY A 131 10.68 5.73 9.75
CA GLY A 131 11.48 6.39 10.78
C GLY A 131 12.33 5.45 11.65
N GLY A 132 11.99 4.17 11.70
CA GLY A 132 12.73 3.16 12.48
C GLY A 132 12.02 1.81 12.51
N SER A 133 12.76 0.77 12.88
CA SER A 133 12.22 -0.58 13.08
C SER A 133 13.01 -1.30 14.16
N GLU A 134 12.31 -1.98 15.06
CA GLU A 134 12.91 -2.79 16.12
C GLU A 134 12.35 -4.21 16.10
N PHE A 135 13.13 -5.16 16.63
CA PHE A 135 12.71 -6.53 16.81
C PHE A 135 13.03 -6.96 18.24
N HIS A 136 12.01 -7.39 18.96
CA HIS A 136 12.11 -7.86 20.33
C HIS A 136 11.71 -9.33 20.40
N HIS A 137 12.41 -10.11 21.22
CA HIS A 137 12.09 -11.52 21.44
C HIS A 137 11.99 -11.80 22.94
N ALA A 138 10.77 -12.11 23.40
CA ALA A 138 10.45 -12.41 24.79
C ALA A 138 11.03 -11.40 25.82
N PRO A 139 10.74 -10.09 25.70
CA PRO A 139 11.25 -9.11 26.66
C PRO A 139 10.65 -9.35 28.06
N ALA A 140 11.46 -9.15 29.10
CA ALA A 140 10.97 -9.10 30.46
C ALA A 140 10.16 -7.81 30.69
N ALA A 141 9.27 -7.81 31.69
CA ALA A 141 8.60 -6.60 32.13
C ALA A 141 9.62 -5.58 32.67
N GLY A 142 9.51 -4.32 32.25
CA GLY A 142 10.43 -3.25 32.60
C GLY A 142 10.09 -1.96 31.85
N THR A 143 10.96 -0.96 31.91
CA THR A 143 10.81 0.27 31.13
C THR A 143 11.18 0.03 29.67
N ALA A 144 10.32 0.48 28.74
CA ALA A 144 10.54 0.47 27.29
C ALA A 144 11.16 1.78 26.81
#